data_AF-A0A7V3AFD1-F1
#
_entry.id   AF-A0A7V3AFD1-F1
#
_cell.length_a   1.000
_cell.length_b   1.000
_cell.length_c   1.000
_cell.angle_alpha   90.00
_cell.angle_beta   90.00
_cell.angle_gamma   90.00
#
_symmetry.space_group_name_H-M   'P 1'
#
loop_
_entity.id
_entity.type
_entity.pdbx_description
1 polymer ?
#
loop_
_entity_poly.entity_id
_entity_poly.type
_entity_poly.pdbx_seq_one_letter_code
_entity_poly.pdbx_strand_id
1 'polypeptide(L)'
;MLGKVKEGAGVDTERTIPIERAGDYIARGYVLNWAMGIPIWCLYRWEGGMGIREDNNELKIAANAYSNIAVWLTGAVMTSCVRDENGTYTALLMRDGKTATIMWNADEPVTFKAPASITKVTDVYGKAIDPKSGPMTVGGTPLLLE
;
A
#
# COMPACT_ATOMS: atom_id res chain seq x y z
N MET A 1 -24.49 -5.68 45.46
CA MET A 1 -23.44 -6.39 44.68
C MET A 1 -23.58 -5.98 43.23
N LEU A 2 -22.68 -5.16 42.73
CA LEU A 2 -22.60 -4.82 41.31
C LEU A 2 -21.82 -5.92 40.59
N GLY A 3 -22.47 -6.62 39.66
CA GLY A 3 -21.82 -7.62 38.81
C GLY A 3 -20.84 -6.94 37.86
N LYS A 4 -19.62 -7.47 37.76
CA LYS A 4 -18.62 -7.02 36.79
C LYS A 4 -19.13 -7.35 35.38
N VAL A 5 -19.34 -6.33 34.57
CA VAL A 5 -19.52 -6.48 33.12
C VAL A 5 -18.15 -6.87 32.55
N LYS A 6 -18.07 -8.03 31.89
CA LYS A 6 -16.93 -8.35 31.01
C LYS A 6 -17.07 -7.48 29.76
N GLU A 7 -16.24 -6.46 29.64
CA GLU A 7 -15.96 -5.84 28.34
C GLU A 7 -15.17 -6.86 27.50
N GLY A 8 -15.89 -7.76 26.85
CA GLY A 8 -15.36 -8.49 25.70
C GLY A 8 -15.67 -7.65 24.47
N ALA A 9 -14.70 -6.94 23.93
CA ALA A 9 -14.78 -6.51 22.54
C ALA A 9 -14.96 -7.79 21.71
N GLY A 10 -16.15 -8.00 21.16
CA GLY A 10 -16.38 -9.07 20.21
C GLY A 10 -15.43 -8.84 19.05
N VAL A 11 -14.38 -9.65 18.99
CA VAL A 11 -13.51 -9.69 17.81
C VAL A 11 -14.36 -10.39 16.77
N ASP A 12 -14.93 -9.60 15.87
CA ASP A 12 -15.55 -10.11 14.65
C ASP A 12 -14.46 -10.84 13.85
N THR A 13 -14.42 -12.17 13.99
CA THR A 13 -13.38 -13.02 13.40
C THR A 13 -13.42 -13.02 11.87
N GLU A 14 -14.50 -12.51 11.25
CA GLU A 14 -14.66 -12.43 9.80
C GLU A 14 -13.81 -11.33 9.13
N ARG A 15 -13.21 -10.42 9.91
CA ARG A 15 -12.36 -9.32 9.39
C ARG A 15 -10.94 -9.33 9.95
N THR A 16 -10.39 -10.51 10.22
CA THR A 16 -8.96 -10.61 10.54
C THR A 16 -8.15 -10.39 9.26
N ILE A 17 -7.50 -9.24 9.14
CA ILE A 17 -6.54 -8.99 8.06
C ILE A 17 -5.28 -9.82 8.36
N PRO A 18 -4.84 -10.71 7.45
CA PRO A 18 -3.59 -11.44 7.63
C PRO A 18 -2.42 -10.46 7.79
N ILE A 19 -1.54 -10.71 8.75
CA ILE A 19 -0.43 -9.79 9.08
C ILE A 19 0.50 -9.54 7.87
N GLU A 20 0.56 -10.50 6.97
CA GLU A 20 1.31 -10.44 5.71
C GLU A 20 0.80 -9.32 4.79
N ARG A 21 -0.47 -8.94 4.94
CA ARG A 21 -1.10 -7.86 4.16
C ARG A 21 -1.00 -6.50 4.83
N ALA A 22 -0.45 -6.39 6.04
CA ALA A 22 -0.33 -5.11 6.74
C ALA A 22 0.45 -4.07 5.89
N GLY A 23 1.46 -4.52 5.15
CA GLY A 23 2.21 -3.68 4.21
C GLY A 23 1.35 -3.02 3.13
N ASP A 24 0.35 -3.72 2.60
CA ASP A 24 -0.60 -3.18 1.61
C ASP A 24 -1.35 -1.97 2.20
N TYR A 25 -1.79 -2.05 3.45
CA TYR A 25 -2.53 -0.99 4.12
C TYR A 25 -1.65 0.20 4.49
N ILE A 26 -0.42 -0.05 4.94
CA ILE A 26 0.57 1.00 5.19
C ILE A 26 0.81 1.81 3.92
N ALA A 27 1.07 1.13 2.80
CA ALA A 27 1.34 1.77 1.52
C ALA A 27 0.15 2.61 1.03
N ARG A 28 -1.05 2.02 1.00
CA ARG A 28 -2.28 2.73 0.62
C ARG A 28 -2.57 3.91 1.55
N GLY A 29 -2.33 3.73 2.85
CA GLY A 29 -2.46 4.78 3.85
C GLY A 29 -1.59 6.00 3.53
N TYR A 30 -0.30 5.80 3.24
CA TYR A 30 0.59 6.90 2.87
C TYR A 30 0.11 7.66 1.62
N VAL A 31 -0.28 6.94 0.56
CA VAL A 31 -0.75 7.56 -0.69
C VAL A 31 -2.04 8.35 -0.46
N LEU A 32 -3.03 7.77 0.22
CA LEU A 32 -4.33 8.41 0.43
C LEU A 32 -4.22 9.61 1.37
N ASN A 33 -3.44 9.53 2.45
CA ASN A 33 -3.25 10.66 3.35
C ASN A 33 -2.58 11.83 2.61
N TRP A 34 -1.57 11.56 1.78
CA TRP A 34 -0.96 12.60 0.96
C TRP A 34 -1.94 13.20 -0.05
N ALA A 35 -2.72 12.37 -0.75
CA ALA A 35 -3.75 12.83 -1.68
C ALA A 35 -4.80 13.74 -1.01
N MET A 36 -5.10 13.51 0.28
CA MET A 36 -6.01 14.34 1.09
C MET A 36 -5.37 15.60 1.66
N GLY A 37 -4.09 15.87 1.36
CA GLY A 37 -3.36 17.05 1.84
C GLY A 37 -2.86 16.94 3.28
N ILE A 38 -2.79 15.73 3.85
CA ILE A 38 -2.21 15.53 5.19
C ILE A 38 -0.68 15.59 5.07
N PRO A 39 -0.02 16.57 5.71
CA PRO A 39 1.40 16.83 5.49
C PRO A 39 2.31 15.82 6.19
N ILE A 40 1.84 15.19 7.27
CA ILE A 40 2.59 14.20 8.05
C ILE A 40 1.63 13.09 8.48
N TRP A 41 1.94 11.86 8.09
CA TRP A 41 1.27 10.67 8.57
C TRP A 41 2.29 9.75 9.23
N CYS A 42 2.06 9.44 10.51
CA CYS A 42 2.96 8.62 11.32
C CYS A 42 2.36 7.22 11.50
N LEU A 43 3.08 6.20 11.04
CA LEU A 43 2.72 4.82 11.28
C LEU A 43 2.72 4.50 12.78
N TYR A 44 1.58 4.05 13.30
CA TYR A 44 1.53 3.36 14.58
C TYR A 44 1.53 1.84 14.31
N ARG A 45 2.53 1.08 14.73
CA ARG A 45 3.73 1.47 15.49
C ARG A 45 4.99 0.87 14.88
N TRP A 46 6.13 1.17 15.48
CA TRP A 46 7.41 0.70 14.98
C TRP A 46 7.62 -0.79 15.30
N GLU A 47 7.38 -1.21 16.55
CA GLU A 47 7.66 -2.57 17.05
C GLU A 47 6.44 -3.27 17.68
N GLY A 48 6.55 -4.59 17.91
CA GLY A 48 5.53 -5.42 18.54
C GLY A 48 4.48 -5.96 17.56
N GLY A 49 3.35 -6.47 18.07
CA GLY A 49 2.35 -7.20 17.28
C GLY A 49 1.84 -6.48 16.02
N MET A 50 1.64 -5.16 16.09
CA MET A 50 1.21 -4.31 14.96
C MET A 50 2.36 -3.49 14.35
N GLY A 51 3.60 -3.77 14.77
CA GLY A 51 4.79 -3.06 14.30
C GLY A 51 5.24 -3.48 12.91
N ILE A 52 6.24 -2.79 12.36
CA ILE A 52 7.00 -3.23 11.18
C ILE A 52 8.25 -4.06 11.55
N ARG A 53 8.60 -4.09 12.83
CA ARG A 53 9.61 -4.99 13.40
C ARG A 53 9.10 -5.69 14.65
N GLU A 54 9.72 -6.79 15.02
CA GLU A 54 9.53 -7.43 16.31
C GLU A 54 10.34 -6.71 17.41
N ASP A 55 10.04 -7.02 18.68
CA ASP A 55 10.75 -6.44 19.83
C ASP A 55 12.24 -6.83 19.87
N ASN A 56 12.61 -7.93 19.22
CA ASN A 56 14.01 -8.37 19.04
C ASN A 56 14.73 -7.67 17.86
N ASN A 57 14.10 -6.67 17.22
CA ASN A 57 14.54 -5.96 16.02
C ASN A 57 14.48 -6.72 14.68
N GLU A 58 13.91 -7.91 14.62
CA GLU A 58 13.67 -8.60 13.34
C GLU A 58 12.63 -7.85 12.51
N LEU A 59 12.93 -7.60 11.23
CA LEU A 59 12.01 -6.90 10.33
C LEU A 59 10.89 -7.84 9.87
N LYS A 60 9.66 -7.33 9.87
CA LYS A 60 8.51 -8.00 9.27
C LYS A 60 8.44 -7.69 7.79
N ILE A 61 7.66 -8.48 7.04
CA ILE A 61 7.40 -8.21 5.62
C ILE A 61 6.85 -6.80 5.37
N ALA A 62 6.07 -6.27 6.32
CA ALA A 62 5.55 -4.90 6.29
C ALA A 62 6.65 -3.82 6.27
N ALA A 63 7.85 -4.10 6.77
CA ALA A 63 8.99 -3.17 6.70
C ALA A 63 9.42 -2.92 5.25
N ASN A 64 9.34 -3.93 4.37
CA ASN A 64 9.66 -3.76 2.95
C ASN A 64 8.65 -2.81 2.29
N ALA A 65 7.36 -3.00 2.57
CA ALA A 65 6.32 -2.10 2.08
C ALA A 65 6.51 -0.67 2.55
N TYR A 66 6.80 -0.47 3.84
CA TYR A 66 7.11 0.84 4.41
C TYR A 66 8.32 1.50 3.75
N SER A 67 9.42 0.76 3.59
CA SER A 67 10.64 1.27 2.97
C SER A 67 10.41 1.67 1.51
N ASN A 68 9.76 0.80 0.73
CA ASN A 68 9.51 1.06 -0.69
C ASN A 68 8.52 2.20 -0.91
N ILE A 69 7.43 2.29 -0.14
CA ILE A 69 6.51 3.43 -0.29
C ILE A 69 7.21 4.74 0.08
N ALA A 70 8.08 4.76 1.09
CA ALA A 70 8.87 5.94 1.39
C ALA A 70 9.77 6.34 0.20
N VAL A 71 10.41 5.37 -0.46
CA VAL A 71 11.21 5.61 -1.68
C VAL A 71 10.35 6.10 -2.84
N TRP A 72 9.14 5.56 -3.03
CA TRP A 72 8.24 5.96 -4.11
C TRP A 72 7.75 7.40 -3.94
N LEU A 73 7.51 7.84 -2.70
CA LEU A 73 6.91 9.15 -2.43
C LEU A 73 7.93 10.26 -2.16
N THR A 74 9.08 9.96 -1.54
CA THR A 74 10.06 10.98 -1.15
C THR A 74 10.64 11.71 -2.37
N GLY A 75 10.55 13.04 -2.39
CA GLY A 75 11.04 13.86 -3.51
C GLY A 75 10.19 13.76 -4.78
N ALA A 76 9.07 13.02 -4.77
CA ALA A 76 8.08 13.09 -5.82
C ALA A 76 7.06 14.21 -5.53
N VAL A 77 6.30 14.58 -6.56
CA VAL A 77 5.10 15.39 -6.45
C VAL A 77 3.93 14.55 -6.94
N MET A 78 2.93 14.34 -6.08
CA MET A 78 1.67 13.72 -6.50
C MET A 78 0.82 14.75 -7.24
N THR A 79 0.56 14.50 -8.53
CA THR A 79 -0.22 15.41 -9.38
C THR A 79 -1.70 15.04 -9.46
N SER A 80 -2.03 13.78 -9.19
CA SER A 80 -3.42 13.32 -9.02
C SER A 80 -3.47 12.03 -8.23
N CYS A 81 -4.60 11.77 -7.57
CA CYS A 81 -4.97 10.46 -7.05
C CYS A 81 -6.48 10.31 -7.13
N VAL A 82 -6.94 9.36 -7.94
CA VAL A 82 -8.37 9.16 -8.22
C VAL A 82 -8.75 7.69 -8.03
N ARG A 83 -9.99 7.45 -7.63
CA ARG A 83 -10.63 6.13 -7.63
C ARG A 83 -11.64 6.09 -8.78
N ASP A 84 -11.51 5.12 -9.68
CA ASP A 84 -12.46 4.92 -10.77
C ASP A 84 -13.75 4.21 -10.31
N GLU A 85 -14.69 4.03 -11.23
CA GLU A 85 -15.97 3.35 -10.97
C GLU A 85 -15.80 1.88 -10.59
N ASN A 86 -14.71 1.24 -11.05
CA ASN A 86 -14.37 -0.14 -10.73
C ASN A 86 -13.61 -0.28 -9.39
N GLY A 87 -13.37 0.83 -8.69
CA GLY A 87 -12.67 0.87 -7.41
C GLY A 87 -11.14 0.87 -7.51
N THR A 88 -10.60 1.03 -8.71
CA THR A 88 -9.16 1.11 -8.93
C THR A 88 -8.66 2.50 -8.60
N TYR A 89 -7.70 2.57 -7.68
CA TYR A 89 -6.99 3.80 -7.39
C TYR A 89 -5.81 3.96 -8.33
N THR A 90 -5.66 5.17 -8.85
CA THR A 90 -4.54 5.59 -9.70
C THR A 90 -3.97 6.89 -9.15
N ALA A 91 -2.72 6.85 -8.67
CA ALA A 91 -1.98 8.03 -8.23
C ALA A 91 -0.82 8.34 -9.18
N LEU A 92 -0.82 9.53 -9.76
CA LEU A 92 0.23 10.00 -10.65
C LEU A 92 1.29 10.76 -9.86
N LEU A 93 2.54 10.35 -10.05
CA LEU A 93 3.71 10.95 -9.44
C LEU A 93 4.62 11.56 -10.51
N MET A 94 5.26 12.67 -10.18
CA MET A 94 6.29 13.30 -10.98
C MET A 94 7.56 13.50 -10.15
N ARG A 95 8.71 13.08 -10.70
CA ARG A 95 10.04 13.27 -10.08
C ARG A 95 11.07 13.53 -11.18
N ASP A 96 11.79 14.63 -11.10
CA ASP A 96 12.85 14.99 -12.07
C ASP A 96 12.41 14.91 -13.54
N GLY A 97 11.17 15.35 -13.83
CA GLY A 97 10.57 15.30 -15.17
C GLY A 97 10.12 13.91 -15.64
N LYS A 98 10.22 12.88 -14.80
CA LYS A 98 9.73 11.52 -15.06
C LYS A 98 8.39 11.30 -14.36
N THR A 99 7.49 10.59 -15.01
CA THR A 99 6.18 10.20 -14.48
C THR A 99 6.19 8.77 -14.01
N ALA A 100 5.54 8.51 -12.87
CA ALA A 100 5.26 7.16 -12.40
C ALA A 100 3.80 7.06 -11.94
N THR A 101 3.24 5.86 -11.95
CA THR A 101 1.87 5.61 -11.49
C THR A 101 1.86 4.59 -10.38
N ILE A 102 1.25 4.91 -9.24
CA ILE A 102 0.88 3.92 -8.23
C ILE A 102 -0.55 3.47 -8.50
N MET A 103 -0.77 2.16 -8.60
CA MET A 103 -2.07 1.56 -8.91
C MET A 103 -2.41 0.45 -7.92
N TRP A 104 -3.65 0.41 -7.43
CA TRP A 104 -4.18 -0.71 -6.62
C TRP A 104 -5.70 -0.82 -6.77
N ASN A 105 -6.26 -2.01 -6.54
CA ASN A 105 -7.70 -2.21 -6.32
C ASN A 105 -7.91 -3.10 -5.10
N ALA A 106 -8.46 -2.51 -4.03
CA ALA A 106 -8.63 -3.20 -2.75
C ALA A 106 -9.82 -4.15 -2.73
N ASP A 107 -10.80 -3.91 -3.60
CA ASP A 107 -12.10 -4.56 -3.60
C ASP A 107 -12.04 -5.83 -4.45
N GLU A 108 -11.49 -5.72 -5.67
CA GLU A 108 -11.37 -6.84 -6.60
C GLU A 108 -10.12 -6.71 -7.49
N PRO A 109 -9.36 -7.80 -7.74
CA PRO A 109 -8.25 -7.75 -8.68
C PRO A 109 -8.71 -7.39 -10.10
N VAL A 110 -8.04 -6.42 -10.71
CA VAL A 110 -8.31 -5.99 -12.09
C VAL A 110 -7.14 -6.40 -12.99
N THR A 111 -7.44 -6.98 -14.15
CA THR A 111 -6.46 -7.28 -15.18
C THR A 111 -6.38 -6.15 -16.20
N PHE A 112 -5.16 -5.74 -16.55
CA PHE A 112 -4.90 -4.71 -17.54
C PHE A 112 -3.64 -5.02 -18.35
N LYS A 113 -3.48 -4.34 -19.48
CA LYS A 113 -2.24 -4.38 -20.26
C LYS A 113 -1.42 -3.14 -19.96
N ALA A 114 -0.18 -3.29 -19.51
CA ALA A 114 0.71 -2.16 -19.32
C ALA A 114 0.90 -1.39 -20.64
N PRO A 115 0.80 -0.05 -20.64
CA PRO A 115 1.17 0.77 -21.79
C PRO A 115 2.61 0.51 -22.22
N ALA A 116 2.91 0.63 -23.51
CA ALA A 116 4.25 0.39 -24.04
C ALA A 116 5.33 1.33 -23.49
N SER A 117 4.93 2.47 -22.91
CA SER A 117 5.81 3.42 -22.23
C SER A 117 6.30 2.90 -20.88
N ILE A 118 5.60 1.96 -20.25
CA ILE A 118 5.98 1.37 -18.96
C ILE A 118 7.07 0.34 -19.22
N THR A 119 8.23 0.57 -18.63
CA THR A 119 9.43 -0.24 -18.77
C THR A 119 9.77 -1.02 -17.50
N LYS A 120 9.23 -0.58 -16.35
CA LYS A 120 9.46 -1.20 -15.06
C LYS A 120 8.19 -1.22 -14.23
N VAL A 121 7.93 -2.38 -13.62
CA VAL A 121 6.85 -2.52 -12.64
C VAL A 121 7.41 -3.18 -11.39
N THR A 122 7.09 -2.63 -10.23
CA THR A 122 7.43 -3.20 -8.93
C THR A 122 6.24 -3.18 -8.01
N ASP A 123 6.01 -4.27 -7.27
CA ASP A 123 5.08 -4.22 -6.15
C ASP A 123 5.69 -3.50 -4.95
N VAL A 124 4.85 -3.16 -3.97
CA VAL A 124 5.30 -2.42 -2.78
C VAL A 124 6.24 -3.24 -1.90
N TYR A 125 6.33 -4.57 -2.06
CA TYR A 125 7.30 -5.40 -1.34
C TYR A 125 8.65 -5.51 -2.07
N GLY A 126 8.78 -4.90 -3.26
CA GLY A 126 10.01 -4.82 -4.04
C GLY A 126 10.13 -5.91 -5.11
N LYS A 127 9.08 -6.72 -5.34
CA LYS A 127 9.08 -7.72 -6.40
C LYS A 127 8.96 -7.03 -7.76
N ALA A 128 9.96 -7.23 -8.61
CA ALA A 128 9.90 -6.82 -10.00
C ALA A 128 8.90 -7.69 -10.79
N ILE A 129 8.12 -7.05 -11.65
CA ILE A 129 7.16 -7.68 -12.55
C ILE A 129 7.54 -7.25 -13.97
N ASP A 130 7.67 -8.20 -14.89
CA ASP A 130 7.95 -7.88 -16.29
C ASP A 130 6.67 -7.38 -16.99
N PRO A 131 6.59 -6.08 -17.38
CA PRO A 131 5.42 -5.53 -18.05
C PRO A 131 5.16 -6.13 -19.44
N LYS A 132 6.13 -6.86 -20.02
CA LYS A 132 6.03 -7.48 -21.34
C LYS A 132 5.58 -8.94 -21.30
N SER A 133 5.49 -9.53 -20.11
CA SER A 133 5.13 -10.94 -19.93
C SER A 133 3.67 -11.27 -20.25
N GLY A 134 2.80 -10.25 -20.38
CA GLY A 134 1.39 -10.41 -20.72
C GLY A 134 0.50 -9.43 -19.97
N PRO A 135 -0.82 -9.70 -19.91
CA PRO A 135 -1.73 -8.97 -19.04
C PRO A 135 -1.27 -9.06 -17.58
N MET A 136 -1.31 -7.93 -16.89
CA MET A 136 -0.96 -7.79 -15.49
C MET A 136 -2.21 -7.73 -14.64
N THR A 137 -2.11 -8.19 -13.39
CA THR A 137 -3.17 -8.07 -12.40
C THR A 137 -2.76 -7.09 -11.32
N VAL A 138 -3.64 -6.12 -11.04
CA VAL A 138 -3.52 -5.24 -9.88
C VAL A 138 -4.62 -5.59 -8.89
N GLY A 139 -4.22 -5.98 -7.68
CA GLY A 139 -5.13 -6.25 -6.56
C GLY A 139 -4.88 -5.26 -5.42
N GLY A 140 -5.14 -5.69 -4.20
CA GLY A 140 -4.98 -4.82 -3.03
C GLY A 140 -3.53 -4.43 -2.73
N THR A 141 -2.55 -5.15 -3.31
CA THR A 141 -1.13 -4.81 -3.24
C THR A 141 -0.80 -3.73 -4.27
N PRO A 142 -0.32 -2.55 -3.84
CA PRO A 142 0.03 -1.48 -4.77
C PRO A 142 1.20 -1.86 -5.68
N LEU A 143 1.07 -1.46 -6.94
CA LEU A 143 2.11 -1.53 -7.96
C LEU A 143 2.59 -0.12 -8.28
N LEU A 144 3.89 0.06 -8.48
CA LEU A 144 4.49 1.23 -9.13
C LEU A 144 4.82 0.88 -10.58
N LEU A 145 4.34 1.69 -11.52
CA LEU A 145 4.58 1.58 -12.96
C LEU A 145 5.42 2.79 -13.40
N GLU A 146 6.58 2.51 -13.99
CA GLU A 146 7.56 3.49 -14.50
C GLU A 146 7.93 3.24 -15.96
#